data_AF-A0A0W0Z542-F1
#
_entry.id   AF-A0A0W0Z542-F1
#
_cell.length_a   1.000
_cell.length_b   1.000
_cell.length_c   1.000
_cell.angle_alpha   90.00
_cell.angle_beta   90.00
_cell.angle_gamma   90.00
#
_symmetry.space_group_name_H-M   'P 1'
#
loop_
_entity.id
_entity.type
_entity.pdbx_description
1 polymer ?
#
loop_
_entity_poly.entity_id
_entity_poly.type
_entity_poly.pdbx_seq_one_letter_code
_entity_poly.pdbx_strand_id
1 'polypeptide(L)'
;MRYFRNLFFEKVEINVAEISREELKKLSDKFCISRTGVEMIDCFEKGMLPGTQELPPKFTTYKENIMSLEEYENLDRELMDIRTRSSSMAEYRQQSEEINYANCTSLACFLCDALESKGIHAKVFGLGGAHHFVIAQEQNNPNFIIVADPWADMQFRMEIKNPVHNLEELSAKDRLRIAKKYSKETGLYQDYREQLEKLLNPLDIEDVDSREYYIEHFFEIQPPERWFEFNIQKGLR
;
A
#
# COMPACT_ATOMS: atom_id res chain seq x y z
N MET A 1 -18.50 -53.68 7.19
CA MET A 1 -17.81 -53.09 6.03
C MET A 1 -17.71 -51.59 6.24
N ARG A 2 -16.49 -51.03 6.27
CA ARG A 2 -16.25 -49.58 6.35
C ARG A 2 -16.21 -49.01 4.93
N TYR A 3 -17.06 -48.04 4.62
CA TYR A 3 -16.93 -47.21 3.43
C TYR A 3 -16.16 -45.94 3.82
N PHE A 4 -14.90 -45.84 3.40
CA PHE A 4 -14.19 -44.57 3.36
C PHE A 4 -14.62 -43.82 2.10
N ARG A 5 -15.36 -42.72 2.26
CA ARG A 5 -15.53 -41.72 1.20
C ARG A 5 -14.24 -40.92 1.10
N ASN A 6 -13.53 -41.08 -0.01
CA ASN A 6 -12.51 -40.13 -0.43
C ASN A 6 -13.21 -38.80 -0.74
N LEU A 7 -13.18 -37.88 0.21
CA LEU A 7 -13.44 -36.47 -0.06
C LEU A 7 -12.20 -35.92 -0.78
N PHE A 8 -12.24 -35.91 -2.10
CA PHE A 8 -11.37 -35.05 -2.89
C PHE A 8 -11.78 -33.61 -2.58
N PHE A 9 -11.04 -32.95 -1.70
CA PHE A 9 -11.07 -31.50 -1.64
C PHE A 9 -10.36 -31.01 -2.90
N GLU A 10 -11.14 -30.60 -3.91
CA GLU A 10 -10.60 -29.75 -4.97
C GLU A 10 -9.98 -28.53 -4.28
N LYS A 11 -8.67 -28.39 -4.43
CA LYS A 11 -7.94 -27.22 -3.94
C LYS A 11 -8.45 -26.05 -4.78
N VAL A 12 -9.33 -25.22 -4.22
CA VAL A 12 -9.78 -24.00 -4.88
C VAL A 12 -8.54 -23.15 -5.13
N GLU A 13 -8.24 -22.89 -6.40
CA GLU A 13 -7.10 -22.08 -6.78
C GLU A 13 -7.42 -20.62 -6.49
N ILE A 14 -6.68 -20.00 -5.56
CA ILE A 14 -6.89 -18.61 -5.17
C ILE A 14 -6.14 -17.70 -6.17
N ASN A 15 -6.89 -17.01 -7.01
CA ASN A 15 -6.35 -15.99 -7.91
C ASN A 15 -6.19 -14.66 -7.16
N VAL A 16 -5.00 -14.44 -6.60
CA VAL A 16 -4.69 -13.26 -5.77
C VAL A 16 -4.90 -11.95 -6.53
N ALA A 17 -4.56 -11.90 -7.83
CA ALA A 17 -4.70 -10.70 -8.64
C ALA A 17 -6.18 -10.33 -8.87
N GLU A 18 -7.02 -11.32 -9.16
CA GLU A 18 -8.46 -11.13 -9.34
C GLU A 18 -9.12 -10.68 -8.04
N ILE A 19 -8.86 -11.38 -6.95
CA ILE A 19 -9.41 -11.07 -5.63
C ILE A 19 -8.99 -9.66 -5.18
N SER A 20 -7.71 -9.31 -5.32
CA SER A 20 -7.26 -7.96 -4.93
C SER A 20 -7.86 -6.89 -5.84
N ARG A 21 -8.11 -7.17 -7.13
CA ARG A 21 -8.78 -6.21 -8.02
C ARG A 21 -10.24 -5.98 -7.62
N GLU A 22 -10.95 -7.02 -7.22
CA GLU A 22 -12.32 -6.91 -6.71
C GLU A 22 -12.38 -6.07 -5.44
N GLU A 23 -11.49 -6.34 -4.47
CA GLU A 23 -11.46 -5.58 -3.21
C GLU A 23 -11.02 -4.13 -3.41
N LEU A 24 -10.06 -3.86 -4.31
CA LEU A 24 -9.68 -2.51 -4.71
C LEU A 24 -10.90 -1.72 -5.19
N LYS A 25 -11.66 -2.29 -6.13
CA LYS A 25 -12.84 -1.64 -6.69
C LYS A 25 -13.88 -1.31 -5.61
N LYS A 26 -14.16 -2.24 -4.69
CA LYS A 26 -15.09 -1.98 -3.58
C LYS A 26 -14.68 -0.80 -2.71
N LEU A 27 -13.38 -0.65 -2.46
CA LEU A 27 -12.85 0.46 -1.67
C LEU A 27 -12.95 1.78 -2.45
N SER A 28 -12.54 1.78 -3.72
CA SER A 28 -12.61 2.97 -4.59
C SER A 28 -14.05 3.45 -4.84
N ASP A 29 -15.03 2.53 -4.88
CA ASP A 29 -16.44 2.87 -5.02
C ASP A 29 -17.07 3.42 -3.71
N LYS A 30 -16.44 3.14 -2.55
CA LYS A 30 -17.03 3.42 -1.22
C LYS A 30 -16.50 4.69 -0.56
N PHE A 31 -15.22 4.98 -0.71
CA PHE A 31 -14.57 6.07 0.01
C PHE A 31 -14.27 7.25 -0.92
N CYS A 32 -14.51 8.47 -0.44
CA CYS A 32 -13.82 9.64 -0.92
C CYS A 32 -12.35 9.51 -0.48
N ILE A 33 -11.49 9.25 -1.43
CA ILE A 33 -10.08 9.04 -1.16
C ILE A 33 -9.46 10.42 -0.97
N SER A 34 -8.96 10.65 0.24
CA SER A 34 -8.15 11.81 0.57
C SER A 34 -7.06 11.98 -0.48
N ARG A 35 -6.91 13.16 -1.10
CA ARG A 35 -5.56 13.52 -1.54
C ARG A 35 -4.76 13.61 -0.26
N THR A 36 -4.00 12.58 0.08
CA THR A 36 -3.18 12.62 1.29
C THR A 36 -2.39 13.93 1.24
N GLY A 37 -2.27 14.60 2.39
CA GLY A 37 -1.65 15.92 2.50
C GLY A 37 -0.28 16.05 1.81
N VAL A 38 0.38 14.94 1.47
CA VAL A 38 1.58 14.89 0.62
C VAL A 38 1.34 15.50 -0.76
N GLU A 39 0.22 15.20 -1.43
CA GLU A 39 -0.09 15.80 -2.73
C GLU A 39 -0.71 17.19 -2.62
N MET A 40 -1.46 17.50 -1.55
CA MET A 40 -2.00 18.85 -1.40
C MET A 40 -0.91 19.85 -1.08
N ILE A 41 0.08 19.51 -0.26
CA ILE A 41 1.24 20.38 -0.01
C ILE A 41 2.04 20.57 -1.31
N ASP A 42 2.34 19.50 -2.05
CA ASP A 42 3.05 19.62 -3.33
C ASP A 42 2.27 20.34 -4.42
N CYS A 43 0.93 20.21 -4.46
CA CYS A 43 0.11 20.83 -5.50
C CYS A 43 -0.32 22.26 -5.18
N PHE A 44 -0.46 22.62 -3.90
CA PHE A 44 -0.87 23.97 -3.49
C PHE A 44 0.32 24.89 -3.21
N GLU A 45 1.44 24.42 -2.64
CA GLU A 45 2.61 25.28 -2.42
C GLU A 45 3.36 25.59 -3.73
N LYS A 46 3.34 24.71 -4.73
CA LYS A 46 4.03 24.92 -6.01
C LYS A 46 3.13 25.53 -7.10
N GLY A 47 1.84 25.76 -6.84
CA GLY A 47 0.91 26.41 -7.77
C GLY A 47 0.65 25.68 -9.10
N MET A 48 1.32 24.57 -9.36
CA MET A 48 1.13 23.69 -10.50
C MET A 48 1.61 22.31 -10.08
N LEU A 49 0.88 21.25 -10.47
CA LEU A 49 1.49 19.95 -10.69
C LEU A 49 2.83 20.18 -11.41
N PRO A 50 3.96 19.63 -10.97
CA PRO A 50 5.21 19.74 -11.70
C PRO A 50 4.99 19.24 -13.15
N GLY A 51 4.87 20.20 -14.07
CA GLY A 51 4.79 19.98 -15.52
C GLY A 51 3.58 19.18 -16.04
N THR A 52 2.44 19.86 -16.26
CA THR A 52 1.46 19.57 -17.35
C THR A 52 0.86 18.16 -17.48
N GLN A 53 1.04 17.24 -16.54
CA GLN A 53 0.35 15.95 -16.62
C GLN A 53 -1.00 16.09 -15.93
N GLU A 54 -2.08 15.98 -16.72
CA GLU A 54 -3.36 15.58 -16.17
C GLU A 54 -3.13 14.34 -15.30
N LEU A 55 -3.73 14.30 -14.11
CA LEU A 55 -3.78 13.06 -13.35
C LEU A 55 -4.27 11.96 -14.31
N PRO A 56 -3.64 10.76 -14.32
CA PRO A 56 -4.04 9.67 -15.21
C PRO A 56 -5.57 9.50 -15.21
N PRO A 57 -6.22 9.14 -16.34
CA PRO A 57 -7.68 9.08 -16.44
C PRO A 57 -8.40 8.28 -15.34
N LYS A 58 -7.70 7.34 -14.70
CA LYS A 58 -8.18 6.59 -13.52
C LYS A 58 -8.45 7.44 -12.27
N PHE A 59 -7.94 8.67 -12.21
CA PHE A 59 -8.18 9.62 -11.11
C PHE A 59 -9.37 10.56 -11.40
N THR A 60 -10.14 10.32 -12.47
CA THR A 60 -11.28 11.17 -12.87
C THR A 60 -12.42 11.15 -11.86
N THR A 61 -12.65 10.01 -11.20
CA THR A 61 -13.62 9.86 -10.10
C THR A 61 -13.31 10.77 -8.91
N TYR A 62 -12.04 11.18 -8.72
CA TYR A 62 -11.66 12.10 -7.64
C TYR A 62 -11.97 13.56 -7.95
N LYS A 63 -12.07 13.94 -9.24
CA LYS A 63 -12.38 15.33 -9.62
C LYS A 63 -13.76 15.78 -9.12
N GLU A 64 -14.68 14.84 -8.96
CA GLU A 64 -16.05 15.12 -8.52
C GLU A 64 -16.17 15.30 -7.00
N ASN A 65 -15.16 14.87 -6.22
CA ASN A 65 -15.15 14.90 -4.76
C ASN A 65 -14.09 15.84 -4.18
N ILE A 66 -13.75 16.93 -4.89
CA ILE A 66 -12.75 17.90 -4.42
C ILE A 66 -13.31 18.70 -3.24
N MET A 67 -12.66 18.57 -2.08
CA MET A 67 -12.90 19.34 -0.87
C MET A 67 -11.78 20.36 -0.62
N SER A 68 -12.01 21.32 0.26
CA SER A 68 -10.98 22.27 0.72
C SER A 68 -9.95 21.59 1.65
N LEU A 69 -8.79 22.23 1.84
CA LEU A 69 -7.76 21.75 2.78
C LEU A 69 -8.31 21.59 4.20
N GLU A 70 -9.08 22.56 4.68
CA GLU A 70 -9.69 22.52 6.01
C GLU A 70 -10.66 21.34 6.17
N GLU A 71 -11.44 21.02 5.14
CA GLU A 71 -12.33 19.85 5.14
C GLU A 71 -11.54 18.54 5.20
N TYR A 72 -10.44 18.43 4.45
CA TYR A 72 -9.57 17.26 4.53
C TYR A 72 -8.89 17.11 5.89
N GLU A 73 -8.39 18.20 6.47
CA GLU A 73 -7.81 18.20 7.82
C GLU A 73 -8.85 17.80 8.88
N ASN A 74 -10.11 18.23 8.73
CA ASN A 74 -11.21 17.80 9.58
C ASN A 74 -11.47 16.29 9.47
N LEU A 75 -11.54 15.77 8.24
CA LEU A 75 -11.76 14.35 7.99
C LEU A 75 -10.60 13.47 8.45
N ASP A 76 -9.35 13.93 8.33
CA ASP A 76 -8.18 13.23 8.88
C ASP A 76 -8.24 13.18 10.41
N ARG A 77 -8.64 14.27 11.08
CA ARG A 77 -8.84 14.26 12.54
C ARG A 77 -9.95 13.28 12.95
N GLU A 78 -11.08 13.32 12.26
CA GLU A 78 -12.19 12.42 12.54
C GLU A 78 -11.80 10.95 12.31
N LEU A 79 -11.05 10.65 11.25
CA LEU A 79 -10.53 9.31 10.97
C LEU A 79 -9.57 8.82 12.07
N MET A 80 -8.72 9.69 12.60
CA MET A 80 -7.83 9.36 13.73
C MET A 80 -8.60 9.11 15.03
N ASP A 81 -9.65 9.89 15.30
CA ASP A 81 -10.52 9.69 16.46
C ASP A 81 -11.28 8.36 16.34
N ILE A 82 -11.82 8.07 15.15
CA ILE A 82 -12.45 6.79 14.82
C ILE A 82 -11.48 5.63 15.05
N ARG A 83 -10.24 5.73 14.56
CA ARG A 83 -9.21 4.70 14.76
C ARG A 83 -8.95 4.45 16.25
N THR A 84 -8.85 5.52 17.03
CA THR A 84 -8.54 5.46 18.48
C THR A 84 -9.65 4.78 19.29
N ARG A 85 -10.91 4.97 18.90
CA ARG A 85 -12.07 4.39 19.61
C ARG A 85 -12.50 3.02 19.11
N SER A 86 -12.00 2.59 17.94
CA SER A 86 -12.39 1.32 17.33
C SER A 86 -11.75 0.14 18.06
N SER A 87 -12.54 -0.90 18.34
CA SER A 87 -12.06 -2.13 18.99
C SER A 87 -11.60 -3.21 18.01
N SER A 88 -11.85 -3.03 16.71
CA SER A 88 -11.50 -3.96 15.65
C SER A 88 -11.38 -3.28 14.28
N MET A 89 -10.74 -3.94 13.31
CA MET A 89 -10.69 -3.47 11.91
C MET A 89 -12.06 -3.39 11.25
N ALA A 90 -12.97 -4.31 11.59
CA ALA A 90 -14.34 -4.29 11.07
C ALA A 90 -15.11 -3.06 11.57
N GLU A 91 -14.99 -2.75 12.87
CA GLU A 91 -15.58 -1.54 13.46
C GLU A 91 -14.94 -0.29 12.89
N TYR A 92 -13.61 -0.27 12.76
CA TYR A 92 -12.88 0.84 12.19
C TYR A 92 -13.37 1.15 10.78
N ARG A 93 -13.42 0.12 9.92
CA ARG A 93 -13.94 0.24 8.56
C ARG A 93 -15.37 0.75 8.54
N GLN A 94 -16.26 0.16 9.34
CA GLN A 94 -17.66 0.57 9.37
C GLN A 94 -17.82 2.05 9.70
N GLN A 95 -17.08 2.55 10.70
CA GLN A 95 -17.16 3.95 11.09
C GLN A 95 -16.51 4.88 10.05
N SER A 96 -15.40 4.49 9.43
CA SER A 96 -14.82 5.24 8.30
C SER A 96 -15.78 5.31 7.10
N GLU A 97 -16.57 4.25 6.88
CA GLU A 97 -17.58 4.19 5.84
C GLU A 97 -18.77 5.14 6.11
N GLU A 98 -19.03 5.52 7.37
CA GLU A 98 -20.09 6.49 7.73
C GLU A 98 -19.72 7.92 7.33
N ILE A 99 -18.43 8.26 7.42
CA ILE A 99 -17.89 9.57 6.99
C ILE A 99 -17.47 9.57 5.52
N ASN A 100 -17.61 8.42 4.84
CA ASN A 100 -17.19 8.19 3.45
C ASN A 100 -15.76 8.65 3.17
N TYR A 101 -14.84 8.49 4.13
CA TYR A 101 -13.47 9.00 4.01
C TYR A 101 -12.43 8.00 4.51
N ALA A 102 -11.34 7.90 3.76
CA ALA A 102 -10.15 7.16 4.16
C ALA A 102 -8.90 7.75 3.48
N ASN A 103 -7.78 7.75 4.19
CA ASN A 103 -6.46 8.08 3.64
C ASN A 103 -5.75 6.81 3.11
N CYS A 104 -4.60 6.96 2.45
CA CYS A 104 -3.88 5.83 1.85
C CYS A 104 -3.61 4.70 2.84
N THR A 105 -3.26 5.11 4.05
CA THR A 105 -3.01 4.27 5.21
C THR A 105 -4.22 3.39 5.55
N SER A 106 -5.38 4.00 5.82
CA SER A 106 -6.59 3.25 6.17
C SER A 106 -7.07 2.36 5.04
N LEU A 107 -6.99 2.83 3.79
CA LEU A 107 -7.34 2.03 2.62
C LEU A 107 -6.43 0.80 2.48
N ALA A 108 -5.12 0.95 2.70
CA ALA A 108 -4.19 -0.17 2.68
C ALA A 108 -4.51 -1.18 3.80
N CYS A 109 -4.87 -0.72 4.99
CA CYS A 109 -5.32 -1.59 6.08
C CYS A 109 -6.59 -2.37 5.72
N PHE A 110 -7.60 -1.70 5.16
CA PHE A 110 -8.86 -2.34 4.75
C PHE A 110 -8.65 -3.36 3.63
N LEU A 111 -7.78 -3.05 2.66
CA LEU A 111 -7.42 -4.01 1.62
C LEU A 111 -6.66 -5.21 2.20
N CYS A 112 -5.71 -4.97 3.09
CA CYS A 112 -4.94 -6.03 3.75
C CYS A 112 -5.86 -6.99 4.52
N ASP A 113 -6.76 -6.46 5.36
CA ASP A 113 -7.75 -7.23 6.11
C ASP A 113 -8.66 -8.07 5.19
N ALA A 114 -9.14 -7.46 4.09
CA ALA A 114 -9.96 -8.16 3.11
C ALA A 114 -9.22 -9.32 2.43
N LEU A 115 -7.93 -9.17 2.12
CA LEU A 115 -7.11 -10.24 1.55
C LEU A 115 -6.80 -11.34 2.57
N GLU A 116 -6.44 -10.98 3.79
CA GLU A 116 -6.18 -11.95 4.86
C GLU A 116 -7.43 -12.77 5.20
N SER A 117 -8.62 -12.17 5.17
CA SER A 117 -9.90 -12.87 5.36
C SER A 117 -10.16 -13.97 4.31
N LYS A 118 -9.51 -13.86 3.14
CA LYS A 118 -9.56 -14.83 2.04
C LYS A 118 -8.37 -15.81 2.06
N GLY A 119 -7.59 -15.81 3.13
CA GLY A 119 -6.41 -16.66 3.28
C GLY A 119 -5.20 -16.23 2.45
N ILE A 120 -5.21 -15.01 1.91
CA ILE A 120 -4.08 -14.46 1.15
C ILE A 120 -3.13 -13.78 2.13
N HIS A 121 -1.87 -14.17 2.14
CA HIS A 121 -0.87 -13.48 2.96
C HIS A 121 -0.58 -12.11 2.34
N ALA A 122 -1.05 -11.05 3.01
CA ALA A 122 -0.92 -9.67 2.57
C ALA A 122 -0.37 -8.80 3.70
N LYS A 123 0.26 -7.68 3.33
CA LYS A 123 0.88 -6.75 4.27
C LYS A 123 0.83 -5.32 3.74
N VAL A 124 0.68 -4.36 4.64
CA VAL A 124 0.78 -2.92 4.32
C VAL A 124 2.26 -2.56 4.13
N PHE A 125 2.60 -1.96 3.00
CA PHE A 125 3.93 -1.48 2.64
C PHE A 125 3.92 0.05 2.53
N GLY A 126 4.78 0.71 3.30
CA GLY A 126 4.92 2.16 3.35
C GLY A 126 6.17 2.67 2.65
N LEU A 127 6.10 3.83 2.00
CA LEU A 127 7.20 4.56 1.37
C LEU A 127 7.69 5.69 2.28
N GLY A 128 8.24 5.34 3.44
CA GLY A 128 8.90 6.27 4.35
C GLY A 128 8.01 7.43 4.80
N GLY A 129 6.88 7.10 5.41
CA GLY A 129 5.86 8.06 5.86
C GLY A 129 5.06 8.75 4.75
N ALA A 130 5.48 8.69 3.48
CA ALA A 130 4.82 9.42 2.39
C ALA A 130 3.54 8.74 1.89
N HIS A 131 3.53 7.40 1.80
CA HIS A 131 2.41 6.67 1.22
C HIS A 131 2.37 5.21 1.65
N HIS A 132 1.17 4.63 1.78
CA HIS A 132 0.97 3.22 2.11
C HIS A 132 0.15 2.51 1.03
N PHE A 133 0.56 1.29 0.68
CA PHE A 133 -0.14 0.37 -0.21
C PHE A 133 -0.03 -1.06 0.32
N VAL A 134 -0.53 -2.05 -0.40
CA VAL A 134 -0.49 -3.47 0.01
C VAL A 134 0.40 -4.28 -0.91
N ILE A 135 1.15 -5.20 -0.32
CA ILE A 135 1.79 -6.31 -1.02
C ILE A 135 1.16 -7.62 -0.59
N ALA A 136 0.90 -8.51 -1.54
CA ALA A 136 0.28 -9.81 -1.29
C ALA A 136 1.06 -10.92 -1.99
N GLN A 137 1.31 -12.02 -1.28
CA GLN A 137 2.03 -13.15 -1.82
C GLN A 137 1.14 -13.98 -2.74
N GLU A 138 1.67 -14.35 -3.92
CA GLU A 138 1.00 -15.29 -4.80
C GLU A 138 1.13 -16.71 -4.24
N GLN A 139 0.01 -17.35 -3.88
CA GLN A 139 0.02 -18.64 -3.18
C GLN A 139 0.65 -19.78 -4.00
N ASN A 140 0.49 -19.75 -5.33
CA ASN A 140 1.00 -20.78 -6.22
C ASN A 140 2.41 -20.49 -6.74
N ASN A 141 2.96 -19.31 -6.45
CA ASN A 141 4.30 -18.95 -6.89
C ASN A 141 4.97 -18.00 -5.90
N PRO A 142 5.79 -18.52 -4.96
CA PRO A 142 6.42 -17.70 -3.94
C PRO A 142 7.46 -16.71 -4.49
N ASN A 143 7.80 -16.80 -5.78
CA ASN A 143 8.65 -15.82 -6.45
C ASN A 143 7.87 -14.58 -6.92
N PHE A 144 6.56 -14.50 -6.70
CA PHE A 144 5.77 -13.37 -7.13
C PHE A 144 4.93 -12.80 -6.00
N ILE A 145 4.79 -11.48 -6.07
CA ILE A 145 3.87 -10.71 -5.26
C ILE A 145 2.96 -9.90 -6.17
N ILE A 146 1.79 -9.59 -5.63
CA ILE A 146 0.90 -8.56 -6.13
C ILE A 146 1.15 -7.31 -5.30
N VAL A 147 1.45 -6.21 -5.97
CA VAL A 147 1.43 -4.87 -5.38
C VAL A 147 0.08 -4.26 -5.73
N ALA A 148 -0.66 -3.80 -4.73
CA ALA A 148 -2.00 -3.26 -4.88
C ALA A 148 -2.15 -1.97 -4.06
N ASP A 149 -2.60 -0.92 -4.71
CA ASP A 149 -2.77 0.40 -4.12
C ASP A 149 -4.23 0.84 -4.28
N PRO A 150 -5.03 0.79 -3.20
CA PRO A 150 -6.43 1.23 -3.21
C PRO A 150 -6.58 2.74 -3.38
N TRP A 151 -5.58 3.51 -2.98
CA TRP A 151 -5.58 4.95 -3.14
C TRP A 151 -5.34 5.36 -4.60
N ALA A 152 -4.41 4.68 -5.27
CA ALA A 152 -4.07 4.96 -6.67
C ALA A 152 -4.90 4.16 -7.70
N ASP A 153 -5.92 3.40 -7.26
CA ASP A 153 -6.62 2.36 -8.03
C ASP A 153 -5.68 1.60 -8.97
N MET A 154 -4.69 0.95 -8.36
CA MET A 154 -3.60 0.34 -9.08
C MET A 154 -3.31 -1.05 -8.56
N GLN A 155 -2.88 -1.92 -9.47
CA GLN A 155 -2.26 -3.16 -9.09
C GLN A 155 -1.36 -3.65 -10.21
N PHE A 156 -0.22 -4.23 -9.83
CA PHE A 156 0.70 -4.90 -10.73
C PHE A 156 1.34 -6.12 -10.06
N ARG A 157 1.75 -7.07 -10.89
CA ARG A 157 2.48 -8.27 -10.48
C ARG A 157 3.98 -8.03 -10.57
N MET A 158 4.74 -8.53 -9.59
CA MET A 158 6.18 -8.35 -9.51
C MET A 158 6.87 -9.64 -9.12
N GLU A 159 7.97 -9.95 -9.81
CA GLU A 159 8.88 -11.01 -9.42
C GLU A 159 9.81 -10.52 -8.30
N ILE A 160 10.01 -11.36 -7.28
CA ILE A 160 10.98 -11.16 -6.20
C ILE A 160 12.10 -12.19 -6.37
N LYS A 161 13.34 -11.77 -6.11
CA LYS A 161 14.50 -12.64 -6.40
C LYS A 161 14.67 -13.77 -5.39
N ASN A 162 14.28 -13.52 -4.15
CA ASN A 162 14.31 -14.52 -3.09
C ASN A 162 12.85 -14.87 -2.76
N PRO A 163 12.39 -16.11 -3.02
CA PRO A 163 11.05 -16.50 -2.61
C PRO A 163 10.91 -16.32 -1.12
N VAL A 164 9.93 -15.51 -0.71
CA VAL A 164 9.62 -15.32 0.70
C VAL A 164 8.39 -16.13 1.06
N HIS A 165 8.50 -16.99 2.06
CA HIS A 165 7.32 -17.62 2.67
C HIS A 165 6.67 -16.69 3.70
N ASN A 166 7.40 -15.65 4.12
CA ASN A 166 6.94 -14.60 4.98
C ASN A 166 7.31 -13.23 4.39
N LEU A 167 6.31 -12.39 4.09
CA LEU A 167 6.54 -11.02 3.59
C LEU A 167 7.37 -10.15 4.57
N GLU A 168 7.47 -10.53 5.84
CA GLU A 168 8.37 -9.88 6.81
C GLU A 168 9.86 -10.05 6.48
N GLU A 169 10.20 -11.15 5.79
CA GLU A 169 11.56 -11.54 5.45
C GLU A 169 12.03 -10.94 4.12
N LEU A 170 11.24 -10.06 3.49
CA LEU A 170 11.65 -9.37 2.27
C LEU A 170 12.97 -8.62 2.52
N SER A 171 13.95 -8.94 1.68
CA SER A 171 15.27 -8.31 1.74
C SER A 171 15.18 -6.81 1.48
N ALA A 172 16.13 -6.03 2.02
CA ALA A 172 16.22 -4.59 1.72
C ALA A 172 16.25 -4.29 0.20
N LYS A 173 16.91 -5.17 -0.57
CA LYS A 173 16.98 -5.07 -2.03
C LYS A 173 15.63 -5.32 -2.69
N ASP A 174 14.86 -6.32 -2.25
CA ASP A 174 13.51 -6.56 -2.77
C ASP A 174 12.56 -5.41 -2.42
N ARG A 175 12.67 -4.84 -1.21
CA ARG A 175 11.92 -3.64 -0.81
C ARG A 175 12.25 -2.43 -1.69
N LEU A 176 13.53 -2.18 -1.98
CA LEU A 176 13.98 -1.15 -2.93
C LEU A 176 13.45 -1.38 -4.36
N ARG A 177 13.44 -2.64 -4.82
CA ARG A 177 12.87 -2.98 -6.13
C ARG A 177 11.37 -2.69 -6.19
N ILE A 178 10.62 -3.04 -5.13
CA ILE A 178 9.19 -2.74 -5.02
C ILE A 178 8.97 -1.23 -5.11
N ALA A 179 9.67 -0.45 -4.30
CA ALA A 179 9.61 1.01 -4.32
C ALA A 179 9.92 1.61 -5.71
N LYS A 180 11.01 1.16 -6.35
CA LYS A 180 11.41 1.61 -7.69
C LYS A 180 10.37 1.26 -8.75
N LYS A 181 9.83 0.03 -8.70
CA LYS A 181 8.77 -0.39 -9.62
C LYS A 181 7.51 0.43 -9.39
N TYR A 182 7.08 0.58 -8.14
CA TYR A 182 5.91 1.38 -7.78
C TYR A 182 6.02 2.82 -8.30
N SER A 183 7.15 3.51 -8.05
CA SER A 183 7.37 4.88 -8.55
C SER A 183 7.30 4.97 -10.07
N LYS A 184 7.80 3.97 -10.80
CA LYS A 184 7.71 3.91 -12.27
C LYS A 184 6.26 3.69 -12.74
N GLU A 185 5.50 2.81 -12.07
CA GLU A 185 4.14 2.46 -12.47
C GLU A 185 3.13 3.58 -12.14
N THR A 186 3.34 4.32 -11.05
CA THR A 186 2.45 5.41 -10.67
C THR A 186 2.82 6.74 -11.32
N GLY A 187 4.11 7.01 -11.50
CA GLY A 187 4.60 8.34 -11.84
C GLY A 187 4.37 9.39 -10.75
N LEU A 188 3.95 8.97 -9.55
CA LEU A 188 3.63 9.83 -8.42
C LEU A 188 4.83 9.99 -7.47
N TYR A 189 4.70 10.93 -6.52
CA TYR A 189 5.67 11.20 -5.45
C TYR A 189 7.05 11.59 -5.97
N GLN A 190 7.12 12.72 -6.68
CA GLN A 190 8.36 13.19 -7.31
C GLN A 190 9.51 13.32 -6.30
N ASP A 191 9.29 13.92 -5.13
CA ASP A 191 10.33 14.08 -4.11
C ASP A 191 10.87 12.73 -3.62
N TYR A 192 9.99 11.74 -3.43
CA TYR A 192 10.38 10.37 -3.10
C TYR A 192 11.20 9.74 -4.24
N ARG A 193 10.76 9.92 -5.49
CA ARG A 193 11.48 9.44 -6.67
C ARG A 193 12.86 10.07 -6.77
N GLU A 194 13.00 11.36 -6.54
CA GLU A 194 14.30 12.05 -6.57
C GLU A 194 15.23 11.56 -5.46
N GLN A 195 14.71 11.29 -4.26
CA GLN A 195 15.48 10.68 -3.18
C GLN A 195 15.92 9.26 -3.54
N LEU A 196 15.02 8.45 -4.10
CA LEU A 196 15.33 7.10 -4.57
C LEU A 196 16.37 7.11 -5.71
N GLU A 197 16.24 8.03 -6.67
CA GLU A 197 17.21 8.21 -7.76
C GLU A 197 18.57 8.68 -7.24
N LYS A 198 18.62 9.62 -6.29
CA LYS A 198 19.87 10.04 -5.63
C LYS A 198 20.54 8.89 -4.88
N LEU A 199 19.76 8.01 -4.27
CA LEU A 199 20.27 6.85 -3.54
C LEU A 199 20.84 5.78 -4.47
N LEU A 200 20.19 5.58 -5.62
CA LEU A 200 20.49 4.51 -6.58
C LEU A 200 21.34 5.00 -7.76
N ASN A 201 21.89 6.23 -7.72
CA ASN A 201 22.75 6.74 -8.78
C ASN A 201 24.17 6.97 -8.22
N PRO A 202 25.21 6.25 -8.69
CA PRO A 202 25.25 5.34 -9.85
C PRO A 202 25.03 3.85 -9.49
N LEU A 203 24.61 3.53 -8.27
CA LEU A 203 24.59 2.17 -7.76
C LEU A 203 23.47 1.33 -8.39
N ASP A 204 23.80 0.15 -8.94
CA ASP A 204 22.76 -0.85 -9.13
C ASP A 204 22.21 -1.26 -7.75
N ILE A 205 20.93 -1.64 -7.68
CA ILE A 205 20.33 -2.16 -6.45
C ILE A 205 21.12 -3.38 -5.95
N GLU A 206 21.74 -4.14 -6.85
CA GLU A 206 22.62 -5.24 -6.49
C GLU A 206 23.88 -4.80 -5.73
N ASP A 207 24.34 -3.57 -5.94
CA ASP A 207 25.55 -3.02 -5.33
C ASP A 207 25.27 -2.26 -4.02
N VAL A 208 23.99 -2.08 -3.66
CA VAL A 208 23.57 -1.46 -2.40
C VAL A 208 23.93 -2.38 -1.23
N ASP A 209 24.84 -1.93 -0.35
CA ASP A 209 25.11 -2.61 0.92
C ASP A 209 23.93 -2.38 1.88
N SER A 210 23.11 -3.42 2.06
CA SER A 210 21.97 -3.43 2.98
C SER A 210 22.32 -3.15 4.45
N ARG A 211 23.62 -3.09 4.81
CA ARG A 211 24.09 -2.73 6.16
C ARG A 211 24.35 -1.23 6.34
N GLU A 212 24.46 -0.45 5.26
CA GLU A 212 24.69 1.01 5.30
C GLU A 212 23.39 1.83 5.21
N TYR A 213 22.29 1.19 4.87
CA TYR A 213 20.96 1.75 4.87
C TYR A 213 20.16 1.09 6.00
N TYR A 214 19.82 1.87 7.01
CA TYR A 214 18.95 1.38 8.07
C TYR A 214 17.51 1.50 7.57
N ILE A 215 16.85 0.35 7.45
CA ILE A 215 15.39 0.30 7.43
C ILE A 215 14.98 0.54 8.89
N GLU A 216 14.62 1.76 9.25
CA GLU A 216 13.95 1.99 10.52
C GLU A 216 12.54 1.42 10.41
N HIS A 217 12.36 0.24 11.00
CA HIS A 217 11.03 -0.29 11.24
C HIS A 217 10.44 0.47 12.45
N PHE A 218 9.61 1.48 12.21
CA PHE A 218 8.74 1.98 13.27
C PHE A 218 7.62 0.95 13.48
N PHE A 219 7.89 -0.01 14.36
CA PHE A 219 6.87 -0.89 14.90
C PHE A 219 6.17 -0.16 16.04
N GLU A 220 5.08 0.54 15.76
CA GLU A 220 4.04 0.67 16.79
C GLU A 220 2.94 -0.34 16.47
N ILE A 221 3.17 -1.56 16.95
CA ILE A 221 2.19 -2.65 16.91
C ILE A 221 1.15 -2.34 17.97
N GLN A 222 0.01 -1.75 17.58
CA GLN A 222 -1.23 -1.99 18.29
C GLN A 222 -1.91 -3.18 17.60
N PRO A 223 -2.09 -4.33 18.26
CA PRO A 223 -2.90 -5.41 17.72
C PRO A 223 -4.28 -4.86 17.29
N PRO A 224 -4.83 -5.24 16.11
CA PRO A 224 -4.40 -6.32 15.21
C PRO A 224 -3.58 -5.89 13.96
N GLU A 225 -3.21 -4.63 13.79
CA GLU A 225 -2.66 -4.14 12.52
C GLU A 225 -1.15 -4.45 12.35
N ARG A 226 -0.75 -4.95 11.17
CA ARG A 226 0.66 -5.30 10.86
C ARG A 226 1.19 -4.40 9.74
N TRP A 227 2.18 -3.57 10.06
CA TRP A 227 2.69 -2.50 9.20
C TRP A 227 4.15 -2.73 8.76
N PHE A 228 4.48 -2.28 7.55
CA PHE A 228 5.87 -2.09 7.12
C PHE A 228 6.07 -0.64 6.72
N GLU A 229 6.99 0.04 7.38
CA GLU A 229 7.45 1.35 6.93
C GLU A 229 8.85 1.22 6.32
N PHE A 230 9.04 1.86 5.16
CA PHE A 230 10.33 1.88 4.47
C PHE A 230 10.87 3.31 4.42
N ASN A 231 11.53 3.73 5.49
CA ASN A 231 12.30 4.97 5.47
C ASN A 231 13.66 4.71 4.79
N ILE A 232 13.91 5.40 3.67
CA ILE A 232 15.22 5.38 3.03
C ILE A 232 16.07 6.48 3.66
N GLN A 233 16.90 6.12 4.63
CA GLN A 233 17.91 7.04 5.16
C GLN A 233 19.31 6.47 4.90
N LYS A 234 20.20 7.34 4.42
CA LYS A 234 21.63 7.04 4.35
C LYS A 234 22.17 7.08 5.78
N GLY A 235 22.67 5.96 6.30
CA GLY A 235 23.34 5.96 7.60
C GLY A 235 24.54 6.91 7.56
N LEU A 236 24.53 7.96 8.39
CA LEU A 236 25.76 8.68 8.72
C LEU A 236 26.56 7.76 9.64
N ARG A 237 27.69 7.23 9.14
CA ARG A 237 28.74 6.71 10.02
C ARG A 237 29.53 7.87 10.61
#